data_AF-A0A1D8MJI6-F1
#
_entry.id   AF-A0A1D8MJI6-F1
#
_cell.length_a   1.000
_cell.length_b   1.000
_cell.length_c   1.000
_cell.angle_alpha   90.00
_cell.angle_beta   90.00
_cell.angle_gamma   90.00
#
_symmetry.space_group_name_H-M   'P 1'
#
loop_
_entity.id
_entity.type
_entity.pdbx_description
1 polymer ?
#
loop_
_entity_poly.entity_id
_entity_poly.type
_entity_poly.pdbx_seq_one_letter_code
_entity_poly.pdbx_strand_id
1 'polypeptide(L)'
;IKYAQEKGAKAVVLMSHMGRPDGQPNAKYSLKIVADELEKQLNQKIIFTNDCVGPEVENTVNSAPKGAIVLLENLRFHIEEEGSRKDEQGNKIKADQAAVESFRQQLTKLGDVYVNDAFGTAHRAHSSVSGIKLDTR
;
A
#
# COMPACT_ATOMS: atom_id res chain seq x y z
N ILE A 1 12.07 2.18 -8.13
CA ILE A 1 12.47 2.97 -6.93
C ILE A 1 13.57 3.98 -7.25
N LYS A 2 14.83 3.55 -7.45
CA LYS A 2 15.99 4.45 -7.70
C LYS A 2 15.72 5.51 -8.77
N TYR A 3 15.18 5.09 -9.92
CA TYR A 3 14.81 6.00 -11.01
C TYR A 3 13.89 7.17 -10.56
N ALA A 4 12.88 6.90 -9.73
CA ALA A 4 11.98 7.95 -9.25
C ALA A 4 12.68 8.96 -8.33
N GLN A 5 13.59 8.47 -7.46
CA GLN A 5 14.41 9.34 -6.61
C GLN A 5 15.39 10.18 -7.45
N GLU A 6 16.06 9.59 -8.44
CA GLU A 6 16.98 10.26 -9.36
C GLU A 6 16.27 11.36 -10.18
N LYS A 7 14.99 11.14 -10.53
CA LYS A 7 14.14 12.15 -11.19
C LYS A 7 13.55 13.19 -10.22
N GLY A 8 13.93 13.16 -8.95
CA GLY A 8 13.61 14.20 -7.97
C GLY A 8 12.25 14.06 -7.31
N ALA A 9 11.67 12.85 -7.26
CA ALA A 9 10.45 12.59 -6.48
C ALA A 9 10.64 13.05 -5.02
N LYS A 10 9.65 13.79 -4.47
CA LYS A 10 9.67 14.23 -3.06
C LYS A 10 9.78 13.02 -2.13
N ALA A 11 8.96 12.01 -2.35
CA ALA A 11 9.00 10.74 -1.65
C ALA A 11 8.56 9.62 -2.61
N VAL A 12 9.02 8.40 -2.36
CA VAL A 12 8.54 7.19 -3.04
C VAL A 12 7.76 6.38 -2.04
N VAL A 13 6.43 6.36 -2.19
CA VAL A 13 5.53 5.55 -1.34
C VAL A 13 5.33 4.19 -2.00
N LEU A 14 5.70 3.13 -1.29
CA LEU A 14 5.58 1.75 -1.71
C LEU A 14 4.41 1.11 -0.99
N MET A 15 3.54 0.44 -1.75
CA MET A 15 2.43 -0.34 -1.22
C MET A 15 2.47 -1.73 -1.83
N SER A 16 2.20 -2.75 -1.02
CA SER A 16 2.26 -4.15 -1.45
C SER A 16 1.43 -5.03 -0.54
N HIS A 17 1.43 -6.33 -0.81
CA HIS A 17 0.87 -7.34 0.08
C HIS A 17 1.76 -8.56 0.17
N MET A 18 1.63 -9.29 1.27
CA MET A 18 2.27 -10.57 1.50
C MET A 18 1.25 -11.60 1.98
N GLY A 19 1.30 -12.80 1.42
CA GLY A 19 0.44 -13.92 1.84
C GLY A 19 -1.07 -13.68 1.63
N ARG A 20 -1.86 -14.35 2.47
CA ARG A 20 -3.33 -14.27 2.47
C ARG A 20 -3.82 -14.03 3.91
N PRO A 21 -3.80 -12.77 4.36
CA PRO A 21 -4.29 -12.39 5.69
C PRO A 21 -5.82 -12.22 5.77
N ASP A 22 -6.55 -12.39 4.66
CA ASP A 22 -8.02 -12.35 4.59
C ASP A 22 -8.64 -11.09 5.25
N GLY A 23 -8.05 -9.91 5.02
CA GLY A 23 -8.60 -8.64 5.52
C GLY A 23 -8.51 -8.50 7.03
N GLN A 24 -7.49 -9.10 7.65
CA GLN A 24 -7.20 -8.98 9.08
C GLN A 24 -5.69 -8.82 9.33
N PRO A 25 -5.27 -7.98 10.30
CA PRO A 25 -3.87 -7.87 10.69
C PRO A 25 -3.29 -9.20 11.16
N ASN A 26 -2.13 -9.58 10.60
CA ASN A 26 -1.43 -10.79 11.00
C ASN A 26 0.09 -10.57 10.93
N ALA A 27 0.76 -10.64 12.08
CA ALA A 27 2.20 -10.40 12.21
C ALA A 27 3.06 -11.27 11.27
N LYS A 28 2.62 -12.50 10.96
CA LYS A 28 3.29 -13.40 10.01
C LYS A 28 3.38 -12.82 8.60
N TYR A 29 2.41 -11.99 8.24
CA TYR A 29 2.28 -11.37 6.92
C TYR A 29 2.61 -9.88 6.91
N SER A 30 3.21 -9.35 7.99
CA SER A 30 3.67 -7.95 8.02
C SER A 30 4.81 -7.72 7.02
N LEU A 31 4.79 -6.57 6.35
CA LEU A 31 5.86 -6.12 5.46
C LEU A 31 7.06 -5.50 6.19
N LYS A 32 7.04 -5.45 7.53
CA LYS A 32 8.18 -4.96 8.33
C LYS A 32 9.48 -5.71 7.98
N ILE A 33 9.40 -7.02 7.81
CA ILE A 33 10.56 -7.84 7.41
C ILE A 33 11.10 -7.47 6.03
N VAL A 34 10.25 -6.94 5.15
CA VAL A 34 10.62 -6.48 3.80
C VAL A 34 11.27 -5.11 3.88
N ALA A 35 10.81 -4.22 4.77
CA ALA A 35 11.47 -2.94 5.04
C ALA A 35 12.94 -3.14 5.43
N ASP A 36 13.22 -4.05 6.38
CA ASP A 36 14.59 -4.31 6.85
C ASP A 36 15.51 -4.82 5.72
N GLU A 37 15.00 -5.63 4.80
CA GLU A 37 15.77 -6.10 3.66
C GLU A 37 15.94 -5.00 2.59
N LEU A 38 14.90 -4.22 2.34
CA LEU A 38 14.95 -3.10 1.40
C LEU A 38 15.97 -2.03 1.84
N GLU A 39 16.08 -1.77 3.15
CA GLU A 39 17.10 -0.88 3.71
C GLU A 39 18.52 -1.31 3.33
N LYS A 40 18.82 -2.60 3.42
CA LYS A 40 20.14 -3.16 3.05
C LYS A 40 20.40 -3.04 1.56
N GLN A 41 19.41 -3.38 0.73
CA GLN A 41 19.54 -3.39 -0.73
C GLN A 41 19.69 -1.98 -1.32
N LEU A 42 19.08 -0.98 -0.68
CA LEU A 42 19.13 0.42 -1.12
C LEU A 42 20.18 1.24 -0.38
N ASN A 43 20.79 0.71 0.70
CA ASN A 43 21.69 1.42 1.60
C ASN A 43 21.11 2.76 2.05
N GLN A 44 19.81 2.76 2.35
CA GLN A 44 19.03 3.94 2.71
C GLN A 44 17.93 3.52 3.69
N LYS A 45 17.67 4.36 4.69
CA LYS A 45 16.59 4.16 5.66
C LYS A 45 15.22 4.13 4.97
N ILE A 46 14.39 3.15 5.35
CA ILE A 46 13.00 3.02 4.89
C ILE A 46 12.08 3.45 6.03
N ILE A 47 11.18 4.39 5.74
CA ILE A 47 10.14 4.80 6.69
C ILE A 47 9.02 3.78 6.59
N PHE A 48 8.86 2.92 7.59
CA PHE A 48 7.77 1.95 7.64
C PHE A 48 6.58 2.50 8.42
N THR A 49 5.37 2.38 7.88
CA THR A 49 4.12 2.71 8.60
C THR A 49 3.43 1.45 9.08
N ASN A 50 2.81 1.49 10.26
CA ASN A 50 2.11 0.33 10.85
C ASN A 50 0.75 0.04 10.19
N ASP A 51 0.32 0.90 9.28
CA ASP A 51 -0.89 0.76 8.48
C ASP A 51 -0.61 1.28 7.05
N CYS A 52 -1.54 1.11 6.11
CA CYS A 52 -1.46 1.61 4.74
C CYS A 52 -2.38 2.79 4.45
N VAL A 53 -3.31 3.10 5.35
CA VAL A 53 -4.24 4.23 5.25
C VAL A 53 -4.41 4.91 6.61
N GLY A 54 -5.14 6.02 6.64
CA GLY A 54 -5.43 6.77 7.87
C GLY A 54 -4.50 7.95 8.15
N PRO A 55 -4.84 8.77 9.17
CA PRO A 55 -4.22 10.07 9.40
C PRO A 55 -2.73 9.98 9.75
N GLU A 56 -2.30 8.94 10.47
CA GLU A 56 -0.88 8.75 10.80
C GLU A 56 -0.04 8.45 9.55
N VAL A 57 -0.59 7.67 8.62
CA VAL A 57 0.07 7.37 7.33
C VAL A 57 0.15 8.64 6.48
N GLU A 58 -0.95 9.38 6.35
CA GLU A 58 -0.97 10.65 5.62
C GLU A 58 0.06 11.64 6.20
N ASN A 59 0.11 11.80 7.52
CA ASN A 59 1.08 12.67 8.18
C ASN A 59 2.53 12.21 7.95
N THR A 60 2.78 10.90 8.00
CA THR A 60 4.11 10.33 7.76
C THR A 60 4.57 10.58 6.33
N VAL A 61 3.70 10.35 5.33
CA VAL A 61 4.01 10.60 3.92
C VAL A 61 4.19 12.09 3.65
N ASN A 62 3.35 12.95 4.23
CA ASN A 62 3.44 14.40 4.03
C ASN A 62 4.69 15.02 4.66
N SER A 63 5.11 14.53 5.82
CA SER A 63 6.32 14.98 6.53
C SER A 63 7.60 14.27 6.07
N ALA A 64 7.50 13.30 5.16
CA ALA A 64 8.64 12.55 4.66
C ALA A 64 9.69 13.50 4.04
N PRO A 65 10.98 13.38 4.43
CA PRO A 65 12.05 14.17 3.85
C PRO A 65 12.16 13.99 2.33
N LYS A 66 12.72 14.98 1.64
CA LYS A 66 12.95 14.89 0.20
C LYS A 66 13.82 13.66 -0.14
N GLY A 67 13.37 12.86 -1.09
CA GLY A 67 14.02 11.61 -1.51
C GLY A 67 13.77 10.43 -0.57
N ALA A 68 12.89 10.56 0.43
CA ALA A 68 12.56 9.46 1.33
C ALA A 68 11.81 8.34 0.60
N ILE A 69 11.95 7.12 1.15
CA ILE A 69 11.18 5.96 0.74
C ILE A 69 10.29 5.57 1.92
N VAL A 70 9.00 5.46 1.67
CA VAL A 70 8.00 5.06 2.67
C VAL A 70 7.45 3.70 2.24
N LEU A 71 7.51 2.69 3.10
CA LEU A 71 6.86 1.41 2.88
C LEU A 71 5.62 1.31 3.76
N LEU A 72 4.46 1.17 3.13
CA LEU A 72 3.20 0.96 3.82
C LEU A 72 3.08 -0.49 4.31
N GLU A 73 2.29 -0.70 5.37
CA GLU A 73 1.94 -2.05 5.80
C GLU A 73 1.09 -2.78 4.72
N ASN A 74 0.97 -4.09 4.87
CA ASN A 74 0.29 -5.00 3.98
C ASN A 74 -1.15 -4.55 3.66
N LEU A 75 -1.38 -4.22 2.38
CA LEU A 75 -2.68 -3.79 1.86
C LEU A 75 -3.82 -4.78 2.16
N ARG A 76 -3.52 -6.09 2.17
CA ARG A 76 -4.53 -7.14 2.39
C ARG A 76 -4.92 -7.30 3.86
N PHE A 77 -4.34 -6.54 4.79
CA PHE A 77 -4.90 -6.42 6.14
C PHE A 77 -6.26 -5.70 6.13
N HIS A 78 -6.58 -5.00 5.06
CA HIS A 78 -7.87 -4.36 4.81
C HIS A 78 -8.70 -5.20 3.84
N ILE A 79 -9.94 -5.50 4.19
CA ILE A 79 -10.86 -6.27 3.33
C ILE A 79 -11.18 -5.50 2.04
N GLU A 80 -11.08 -4.18 2.10
CA GLU A 80 -11.32 -3.22 1.03
C GLU A 80 -10.32 -3.37 -0.13
N GLU A 81 -9.14 -3.97 0.09
CA GLU A 81 -8.16 -4.23 -0.96
C GLU A 81 -8.66 -5.30 -1.94
N GLU A 82 -9.07 -6.48 -1.44
CA GLU A 82 -9.58 -7.58 -2.27
C GLU A 82 -11.10 -7.47 -2.51
N GLY A 83 -11.77 -6.52 -1.84
CA GLY A 83 -13.23 -6.30 -1.88
C GLY A 83 -14.06 -7.41 -1.21
N SER A 84 -13.39 -8.42 -0.65
CA SER A 84 -14.01 -9.52 0.08
C SER A 84 -12.96 -10.31 0.86
N ARG A 85 -13.41 -11.01 1.90
CA ARG A 85 -12.62 -11.99 2.65
C ARG A 85 -13.39 -13.29 2.85
N LYS A 86 -12.70 -14.31 3.35
CA LYS A 86 -13.33 -15.52 3.88
C LYS A 86 -13.41 -15.42 5.40
N ASP A 87 -14.53 -15.87 5.97
CA ASP A 87 -14.62 -16.10 7.41
C ASP A 87 -13.98 -17.44 7.81
N GLU A 88 -13.99 -17.75 9.10
CA GLU A 88 -13.46 -18.99 9.66
C GLU A 88 -14.14 -20.26 9.08
N GLN A 89 -15.35 -20.11 8.56
CA GLN A 89 -16.14 -21.18 7.95
C GLN A 89 -15.95 -21.27 6.43
N GLY A 90 -15.15 -20.37 5.84
CA GLY A 90 -14.88 -20.30 4.41
C GLY A 90 -15.93 -19.54 3.60
N ASN A 91 -16.92 -18.92 4.24
CA ASN A 91 -17.93 -18.12 3.55
C ASN A 91 -17.35 -16.80 3.08
N LYS A 92 -17.80 -16.34 1.91
CA LYS A 92 -17.34 -15.08 1.32
C LYS A 92 -18.12 -13.90 1.92
N ILE A 93 -17.41 -13.04 2.64
CA ILE A 93 -17.92 -11.75 3.12
C ILE A 93 -17.44 -10.66 2.16
N LYS A 94 -18.36 -9.85 1.63
CA LYS A 94 -18.01 -8.71 0.77
C LYS A 94 -17.75 -7.47 1.63
N ALA A 95 -16.78 -6.66 1.22
CA ALA A 95 -16.59 -5.34 1.79
C ALA A 95 -17.77 -4.43 1.40
N ASP A 96 -18.08 -3.46 2.26
CA ASP A 96 -19.01 -2.40 1.91
C ASP A 96 -18.43 -1.53 0.79
N GLN A 97 -19.28 -1.15 -0.18
CA GLN A 97 -18.82 -0.41 -1.36
C GLN A 97 -18.31 0.99 -0.99
N ALA A 98 -18.94 1.67 -0.03
CA ALA A 98 -18.49 2.98 0.42
C ALA A 98 -17.17 2.87 1.21
N ALA A 99 -16.97 1.79 1.96
CA ALA A 99 -15.69 1.49 2.60
C ALA A 99 -14.57 1.28 1.57
N VAL A 100 -14.82 0.51 0.50
CA VAL A 100 -13.88 0.32 -0.62
C VAL A 100 -13.53 1.66 -1.28
N GLU A 101 -14.51 2.52 -1.50
CA GLU A 101 -14.29 3.85 -2.09
C GLU A 101 -13.47 4.76 -1.16
N SER A 102 -13.76 4.75 0.14
CA SER A 102 -12.99 5.49 1.14
C SER A 102 -11.54 5.00 1.21
N PHE A 103 -11.31 3.69 1.20
CA PHE A 103 -9.97 3.10 1.20
C PHE A 103 -9.17 3.52 -0.03
N ARG A 104 -9.77 3.46 -1.23
CA ARG A 104 -9.16 3.92 -2.49
C ARG A 104 -8.82 5.41 -2.46
N GLN A 105 -9.71 6.25 -1.92
CA GLN A 105 -9.45 7.68 -1.77
C GLN A 105 -8.27 7.94 -0.85
N GLN A 106 -8.19 7.24 0.28
CA GLN A 106 -7.06 7.36 1.22
C GLN A 106 -5.74 6.98 0.54
N LEU A 107 -5.68 5.85 -0.18
CA LEU A 107 -4.49 5.47 -0.94
C LEU A 107 -4.12 6.49 -2.02
N THR A 108 -5.12 7.00 -2.74
CA THR A 108 -4.94 7.99 -3.81
C THR A 108 -4.31 9.29 -3.28
N LYS A 109 -4.66 9.74 -2.06
CA LYS A 109 -4.09 10.94 -1.45
C LYS A 109 -2.60 10.84 -1.15
N LEU A 110 -2.02 9.63 -1.12
CA LEU A 110 -0.62 9.41 -0.72
C LEU A 110 0.40 9.72 -1.83
N GLY A 111 -0.04 10.08 -3.04
CA GLY A 111 0.88 10.42 -4.11
C GLY A 111 0.25 11.19 -5.25
N ASP A 112 1.11 11.80 -6.07
CA ASP A 112 0.71 12.55 -7.27
C ASP A 112 0.78 11.71 -8.55
N VAL A 113 1.57 10.63 -8.54
CA VAL A 113 1.83 9.75 -9.68
C VAL A 113 1.78 8.31 -9.20
N TYR A 114 1.07 7.46 -9.95
CA TYR A 114 0.94 6.03 -9.68
C TYR A 114 1.74 5.22 -10.68
N VAL A 115 2.55 4.28 -10.18
CA VAL A 115 3.31 3.32 -10.98
C VAL A 115 2.94 1.92 -10.51
N ASN A 116 2.35 1.12 -11.39
CA ASN A 116 2.08 -0.29 -11.12
C ASN A 116 3.25 -1.15 -11.62
N ASP A 117 4.08 -1.61 -10.69
CA ASP A 117 5.19 -2.54 -10.96
C ASP A 117 4.89 -3.96 -10.41
N ALA A 118 3.61 -4.33 -10.36
CA ALA A 118 3.11 -5.58 -9.80
C ALA A 118 2.28 -6.38 -10.83
N PHE A 119 2.91 -6.76 -11.96
CA PHE A 119 2.21 -7.48 -13.04
C PHE A 119 1.46 -8.74 -12.56
N GLY A 120 2.02 -9.47 -11.59
CA GLY A 120 1.40 -10.67 -11.02
C GLY A 120 0.01 -10.45 -10.42
N THR A 121 -0.36 -9.20 -10.11
CA THR A 121 -1.66 -8.84 -9.53
C THR A 121 -2.54 -8.04 -10.49
N ALA A 122 -2.03 -7.67 -11.67
CA ALA A 122 -2.73 -6.84 -12.66
C ALA A 122 -4.02 -7.49 -13.20
N HIS A 123 -4.13 -8.82 -13.14
CA HIS A 123 -5.34 -9.57 -13.52
C HIS A 123 -6.50 -9.39 -12.54
N ARG A 124 -6.29 -8.71 -11.40
CA ARG A 124 -7.30 -8.54 -10.36
C ARG A 124 -7.80 -7.11 -10.29
N ALA A 125 -9.11 -6.96 -10.10
CA ALA A 125 -9.75 -5.65 -9.89
C ALA A 125 -9.66 -5.19 -8.41
N HIS A 126 -8.50 -5.38 -7.78
CA HIS A 126 -8.26 -4.94 -6.40
C HIS A 126 -8.11 -3.42 -6.31
N SER A 127 -8.28 -2.86 -5.12
CA SER A 127 -8.23 -1.42 -4.89
C SER A 127 -6.90 -0.78 -5.28
N SER A 128 -5.76 -1.40 -4.94
CA SER A 128 -4.45 -0.92 -5.37
C SER A 128 -4.21 -0.97 -6.88
N VAL A 129 -4.89 -1.87 -7.61
CA VAL A 129 -4.64 -2.11 -9.04
C VAL A 129 -5.47 -1.17 -9.92
N SER A 130 -6.77 -1.02 -9.61
CA SER A 130 -7.72 -0.26 -10.45
C SER A 130 -8.43 0.87 -9.71
N GLY A 131 -8.15 1.06 -8.42
CA GLY A 131 -8.84 2.03 -7.56
C GLY A 131 -8.10 3.35 -7.37
N ILE A 132 -6.85 3.47 -7.81
CA ILE A 132 -6.06 4.70 -7.68
C ILE A 132 -6.50 5.70 -8.78
N LYS A 133 -7.08 6.82 -8.35
CA LYS A 133 -7.67 7.82 -9.25
C LYS A 133 -6.95 9.17 -9.12
N LEU A 134 -5.86 9.32 -9.85
CA LEU A 134 -5.11 10.58 -9.91
C LEU A 134 -5.58 11.42 -11.08
N ASP A 135 -5.49 12.73 -10.94
CA ASP A 135 -5.77 13.64 -12.05
C ASP A 135 -4.76 13.42 -13.18
N THR A 136 -5.25 13.20 -14.39
CA THR A 136 -4.42 13.17 -15.59
C THR A 136 -3.89 14.58 -15.84
N ARG A 137 -2.59 14.80 -15.63
CA ARG A 137 -1.90 16.06 -15.93
C ARG A 137 -1.41 16.10 -17.38
#